data_AF-A0A8H3CDY6-F1
#
_entry.id   AF-A0A8H3CDY6-F1
#
_cell.length_a   1.000
_cell.length_b   1.000
_cell.length_c   1.000
_cell.angle_alpha   90.00
_cell.angle_beta   90.00
_cell.angle_gamma   90.00
#
_symmetry.space_group_name_H-M   'P 1'
#
loop_
_entity.id
_entity.type
_entity.pdbx_description
1 polymer ?
#
loop_
_entity_poly.entity_id
_entity_poly.type
_entity_poly.pdbx_seq_one_letter_code
_entity_poly.pdbx_strand_id
1 'polypeptide(L)'
;MSTDTLSPTLFYDLTSPKAGVTRTEYPATDLIHKLLHHTGEDVSSFRRNCQVSYRLVEYARDLYDEINSRIHKAEESGSWEHYDAYNRAIDPLEEALLNIMEVTADERNEYLLHATAPDLATSSAESVIEKSVETWIKTSVSGWIENRQKIRDFLDSFKTQDEFK
;
A
#
# COMPACT_ATOMS: atom_id res chain seq x y z
N MET A 1 -26.20 -21.33 -7.33
CA MET A 1 -24.92 -22.00 -7.01
C MET A 1 -23.85 -20.95 -7.16
N SER A 2 -23.46 -20.31 -6.07
CA SER A 2 -22.36 -19.35 -6.07
C SER A 2 -21.06 -20.15 -6.09
N THR A 3 -20.32 -20.06 -7.19
CA THR A 3 -18.96 -20.56 -7.23
C THR A 3 -18.12 -19.56 -6.43
N ASP A 4 -17.85 -19.88 -5.16
CA ASP A 4 -16.80 -19.23 -4.39
C ASP A 4 -15.48 -19.52 -5.12
N THR A 5 -15.11 -18.63 -6.05
CA THR A 5 -13.79 -18.61 -6.65
C THR A 5 -12.82 -18.23 -5.55
N LEU A 6 -12.16 -19.24 -4.98
CA LEU A 6 -11.05 -19.07 -4.07
C LEU A 6 -10.06 -18.08 -4.69
N SER A 7 -9.76 -17.02 -3.95
CA SER A 7 -8.81 -16.02 -4.39
C SER A 7 -7.43 -16.64 -4.63
N PRO A 8 -6.82 -16.44 -5.82
CA PRO A 8 -5.62 -17.15 -6.20
C PRO A 8 -4.36 -16.66 -5.47
N THR A 9 -4.33 -15.40 -5.02
CA THR A 9 -3.18 -14.79 -4.32
C THR A 9 -3.62 -13.68 -3.38
N LEU A 10 -2.80 -13.38 -2.36
CA LEU A 10 -2.97 -12.20 -1.50
C LEU A 10 -3.02 -10.90 -2.33
N PHE A 11 -2.17 -10.80 -3.36
CA PHE A 11 -2.18 -9.67 -4.29
C PHE A 11 -3.56 -9.48 -4.92
N TYR A 12 -4.16 -10.56 -5.42
CA TYR A 12 -5.49 -10.52 -6.00
C TYR A 12 -6.54 -10.08 -4.97
N ASP A 13 -6.47 -10.58 -3.75
CA ASP A 13 -7.39 -10.19 -2.66
C ASP A 13 -7.34 -8.71 -2.31
N LEU A 14 -6.15 -8.12 -2.32
CA LEU A 14 -5.94 -6.73 -1.94
C LEU A 14 -6.35 -5.74 -3.04
N THR A 15 -6.20 -6.11 -4.32
CA THR A 15 -6.29 -5.19 -5.45
C THR A 15 -7.55 -5.36 -6.30
N SER A 16 -8.13 -6.57 -6.31
CA SER A 16 -9.36 -6.87 -7.05
C SER A 16 -10.58 -6.28 -6.36
N PRO A 17 -11.59 -5.82 -7.13
CA PRO A 17 -12.84 -5.30 -6.57
C PRO A 17 -13.47 -6.27 -5.57
N LYS A 18 -14.11 -5.73 -4.53
CA LYS A 18 -14.85 -6.55 -3.57
C LYS A 18 -15.99 -7.31 -4.24
N ALA A 19 -16.38 -8.44 -3.65
CA ALA A 19 -17.54 -9.20 -4.09
C ALA A 19 -18.79 -8.29 -4.16
N GLY A 20 -19.47 -8.28 -5.31
CA GLY A 20 -20.63 -7.44 -5.56
C GLY A 20 -20.33 -6.04 -6.09
N VAL A 21 -19.05 -5.64 -6.19
CA VAL A 21 -18.62 -4.39 -6.83
C VAL A 21 -18.24 -4.68 -8.28
N THR A 22 -18.91 -4.02 -9.23
CA THR A 22 -18.50 -4.03 -10.64
C THR A 22 -17.63 -2.80 -10.89
N ARG A 23 -16.33 -3.02 -11.09
CA ARG A 23 -15.39 -1.94 -11.42
C ARG A 23 -15.42 -1.67 -12.92
N THR A 24 -15.90 -0.50 -13.29
CA THR A 24 -15.70 0.05 -14.63
C THR A 24 -14.38 0.82 -14.64
N GLU A 25 -13.52 0.53 -15.59
CA GLU A 25 -12.23 1.21 -15.74
C GLU A 25 -12.40 2.49 -16.56
N TYR A 26 -11.95 3.61 -16.02
CA TYR A 26 -11.98 4.90 -16.69
C TYR A 26 -10.56 5.41 -16.93
N PRO A 27 -10.28 6.05 -18.08
CA PRO A 27 -8.95 6.62 -18.37
C PRO A 27 -8.49 7.64 -17.31
N ALA A 28 -9.44 8.35 -16.70
CA ALA A 28 -9.16 9.35 -15.67
C ALA A 28 -8.51 8.75 -14.40
N THR A 29 -8.63 7.44 -14.18
CA THR A 29 -8.14 6.76 -12.97
C THR A 29 -7.11 5.66 -13.28
N ASP A 30 -6.56 5.66 -14.50
CA ASP A 30 -5.55 4.69 -14.95
C ASP A 30 -4.25 4.76 -14.12
N LEU A 31 -3.84 5.96 -13.69
CA LEU A 31 -2.67 6.12 -12.84
C LEU A 31 -2.94 5.53 -11.44
N ILE A 32 -4.07 5.84 -10.80
CA ILE A 32 -4.50 5.22 -9.53
C ILE A 32 -4.44 3.69 -9.63
N HIS A 33 -4.99 3.11 -10.71
CA HIS A 33 -4.97 1.67 -10.93
C HIS A 33 -3.55 1.09 -10.93
N LYS A 34 -2.62 1.73 -11.66
CA LYS A 34 -1.22 1.29 -11.76
C LYS A 34 -0.49 1.41 -10.41
N LEU A 35 -0.68 2.51 -9.70
CA LEU A 35 -0.05 2.74 -8.40
C LEU A 35 -0.58 1.77 -7.35
N LEU A 36 -1.90 1.51 -7.34
CA LEU A 36 -2.53 0.53 -6.46
C LEU A 36 -1.98 -0.88 -6.70
N HIS A 37 -1.86 -1.30 -7.96
CA HIS A 37 -1.28 -2.60 -8.30
C HIS A 37 0.19 -2.68 -7.90
N HIS A 38 0.99 -1.65 -8.16
CA HIS A 38 2.40 -1.66 -7.77
C HIS A 38 2.57 -1.77 -6.25
N THR A 39 1.84 -0.92 -5.51
CA THR A 39 1.85 -0.93 -4.04
C THR A 39 1.34 -2.28 -3.51
N GLY A 40 0.30 -2.85 -4.13
CA GLY A 40 -0.25 -4.15 -3.77
C GLY A 40 0.76 -5.29 -3.99
N GLU A 41 1.56 -5.24 -5.05
CA GLU A 41 2.62 -6.22 -5.32
C GLU A 41 3.71 -6.16 -4.24
N ASP A 42 4.15 -4.94 -3.90
CA ASP A 42 5.17 -4.73 -2.88
C ASP A 42 4.68 -5.22 -1.52
N VAL A 43 3.49 -4.78 -1.10
CA VAL A 43 2.87 -5.17 0.17
C VAL A 43 2.63 -6.67 0.25
N SER A 44 2.23 -7.32 -0.84
CA SER A 44 2.03 -8.78 -0.88
C SER A 44 3.35 -9.55 -0.77
N SER A 45 4.47 -8.91 -1.09
CA SER A 45 5.81 -9.48 -1.00
C SER A 45 6.44 -9.28 0.38
N PHE A 46 5.76 -8.61 1.30
CA PHE A 46 6.28 -8.37 2.65
C PHE A 46 6.53 -9.69 3.37
N ARG A 47 7.77 -9.84 3.83
CA ARG A 47 8.19 -11.05 4.55
C ARG A 47 7.87 -11.01 6.04
N ARG A 48 7.48 -9.85 6.57
CA ARG A 48 7.03 -9.62 7.95
C ARG A 48 5.53 -9.35 7.98
N ASN A 49 4.85 -9.78 9.03
CA ASN A 49 3.41 -9.57 9.15
C ASN A 49 3.08 -8.07 9.29
N CYS A 50 2.51 -7.48 8.24
CA CYS A 50 2.09 -6.08 8.24
C CYS A 50 0.60 -5.93 7.87
N GLN A 51 -0.29 -6.39 8.76
CA GLN A 51 -1.74 -6.22 8.61
C GLN A 51 -2.19 -4.78 8.31
N VAL A 52 -1.44 -3.77 8.78
CA VAL A 52 -1.75 -2.37 8.51
C VAL A 52 -1.53 -2.04 7.03
N SER A 53 -0.48 -2.56 6.41
CA SER A 53 -0.21 -2.38 4.98
C SER A 53 -1.29 -3.04 4.12
N TYR A 54 -1.77 -4.22 4.51
CA TYR A 54 -2.90 -4.87 3.83
C TYR A 54 -4.14 -4.00 3.88
N ARG A 55 -4.50 -3.49 5.06
CA ARG A 55 -5.64 -2.58 5.23
C ARG A 55 -5.50 -1.29 4.42
N LEU A 56 -4.28 -0.78 4.28
CA LEU A 56 -4.03 0.39 3.46
C LEU A 56 -4.32 0.13 1.98
N VAL A 57 -3.82 -0.98 1.43
CA VAL A 57 -4.10 -1.35 0.02
C VAL A 57 -5.59 -1.62 -0.17
N GLU A 58 -6.25 -2.32 0.76
CA GLU A 58 -7.70 -2.55 0.72
C GLU A 58 -8.49 -1.24 0.73
N TYR A 59 -8.09 -0.27 1.55
CA TYR A 59 -8.77 1.02 1.63
C TYR A 59 -8.55 1.86 0.35
N ALA A 60 -7.33 1.89 -0.16
CA ALA A 60 -7.02 2.56 -1.43
C ALA A 60 -7.79 1.95 -2.61
N ARG A 61 -7.94 0.62 -2.63
CA ARG A 61 -8.80 -0.08 -3.59
C ARG A 61 -10.25 0.38 -3.47
N ASP A 62 -10.78 0.42 -2.24
CA ASP A 62 -12.18 0.81 -2.02
C ASP A 62 -12.42 2.27 -2.46
N LEU A 63 -11.46 3.17 -2.23
CA LEU A 63 -11.51 4.56 -2.73
C LEU A 63 -11.48 4.61 -4.27
N TYR A 64 -10.61 3.84 -4.91
CA TYR A 64 -10.56 3.73 -6.36
C TYR A 64 -11.89 3.22 -6.96
N ASP A 65 -12.49 2.21 -6.34
CA ASP A 65 -13.81 1.70 -6.72
C ASP A 65 -14.91 2.77 -6.58
N GLU A 66 -14.88 3.56 -5.50
CA GLU A 66 -15.84 4.64 -5.27
C GLU A 66 -15.65 5.80 -6.27
N ILE A 67 -14.41 6.18 -6.59
CA ILE A 67 -14.13 7.21 -7.61
C ILE A 67 -14.70 6.78 -8.97
N ASN A 68 -14.47 5.54 -9.40
CA ASN A 68 -15.02 5.03 -10.66
C ASN A 68 -16.55 4.96 -10.65
N SER A 69 -17.15 4.61 -9.50
CA SER A 69 -18.61 4.67 -9.31
C SER A 69 -19.15 6.09 -9.45
N ARG A 70 -18.44 7.10 -8.91
CA ARG A 70 -18.81 8.53 -9.06
C ARG A 70 -18.66 9.02 -10.50
N ILE A 71 -17.62 8.59 -11.22
CA ILE A 71 -17.47 8.88 -12.66
C ILE A 71 -18.66 8.32 -13.44
N HIS A 72 -19.00 7.06 -13.21
CA HIS A 72 -20.15 6.44 -13.86
C HIS A 72 -21.45 7.21 -13.62
N LYS A 73 -21.72 7.58 -12.36
CA LYS A 73 -22.90 8.39 -12.02
C LYS A 73 -22.89 9.76 -12.68
N ALA A 74 -21.72 10.40 -12.81
CA ALA A 74 -21.59 11.68 -13.49
C ALA A 74 -21.91 11.55 -14.99
N GLU A 75 -21.45 10.48 -15.64
CA GLU A 75 -21.75 10.21 -17.05
C GLU A 75 -23.24 9.92 -17.29
N GLU A 76 -23.89 9.17 -16.39
CA GLU A 76 -25.32 8.84 -16.51
C GLU A 76 -26.23 10.03 -16.20
N SER A 77 -25.92 10.79 -15.15
CA SER A 77 -26.78 11.87 -14.65
C SER A 77 -26.49 13.23 -15.28
N GLY A 78 -25.28 13.45 -15.80
CA GLY A 78 -24.77 14.77 -16.19
C GLY A 78 -24.58 15.73 -15.00
N SER A 79 -24.55 15.21 -13.76
CA SER A 79 -24.44 16.04 -12.55
C SER A 79 -23.03 16.59 -12.35
N TRP A 80 -22.94 17.92 -12.28
CA TRP A 80 -21.70 18.61 -11.91
C TRP A 80 -21.23 18.28 -10.49
N GLU A 81 -22.13 17.91 -9.58
CA GLU A 81 -21.74 17.54 -8.22
C GLU A 81 -20.94 16.23 -8.20
N HIS A 82 -21.36 15.24 -8.99
CA HIS A 82 -20.61 13.98 -9.12
C HIS A 82 -19.29 14.21 -9.86
N TYR A 83 -19.28 15.10 -10.86
CA TYR A 83 -18.05 15.50 -11.55
C TYR A 83 -17.01 16.09 -10.58
N ASP A 84 -17.42 17.11 -9.81
CA ASP A 84 -16.54 17.80 -8.88
C ASP A 84 -16.06 16.86 -7.76
N ALA A 85 -16.93 15.97 -7.28
CA ALA A 85 -16.60 14.99 -6.24
C ALA A 85 -15.55 13.96 -6.66
N TYR A 86 -15.64 13.37 -7.86
CA TYR A 86 -14.60 12.43 -8.31
C TYR A 86 -13.32 13.18 -8.68
N ASN A 87 -13.43 14.36 -9.30
CA ASN A 87 -12.27 15.09 -9.79
C ASN A 87 -11.38 15.58 -8.64
N ARG A 88 -11.97 15.97 -7.50
CA ARG A 88 -11.21 16.34 -6.29
C ARG A 88 -10.57 15.15 -5.58
N ALA A 89 -11.08 13.95 -5.78
CA ALA A 89 -10.60 12.73 -5.11
C ALA A 89 -9.44 12.05 -5.86
N ILE A 90 -9.25 12.33 -7.15
CA ILE A 90 -8.20 11.68 -7.96
C ILE A 90 -6.81 12.07 -7.45
N ASP A 91 -6.45 13.36 -7.51
CA ASP A 91 -5.10 13.82 -7.19
C ASP A 91 -4.64 13.40 -5.77
N PRO A 92 -5.46 13.54 -4.71
CA PRO A 92 -5.03 13.13 -3.36
C PRO A 92 -4.73 11.63 -3.24
N LEU A 93 -5.50 10.79 -3.94
CA LEU A 93 -5.27 9.35 -3.91
C LEU A 93 -4.00 8.97 -4.68
N GLU A 94 -3.77 9.61 -5.83
CA GLU A 94 -2.54 9.43 -6.61
C GLU A 94 -1.30 9.85 -5.83
N GLU A 95 -1.33 11.03 -5.20
CA GLU A 95 -0.21 11.54 -4.41
C GLU A 95 0.12 10.62 -3.23
N ALA A 96 -0.91 10.17 -2.50
CA ALA A 96 -0.70 9.28 -1.37
C ALA A 96 -0.18 7.89 -1.80
N LEU A 97 -0.68 7.34 -2.90
CA LEU A 97 -0.17 6.09 -3.46
C LEU A 97 1.28 6.23 -3.96
N LEU A 98 1.63 7.35 -4.58
CA LEU A 98 3.02 7.65 -4.97
C LEU A 98 3.94 7.71 -3.74
N ASN A 99 3.52 8.42 -2.69
CA ASN A 99 4.34 8.58 -1.49
C ASN A 99 4.56 7.26 -0.73
N ILE A 100 3.57 6.36 -0.73
CA ILE A 100 3.72 5.06 -0.05
C ILE A 100 4.51 4.03 -0.85
N MET A 101 4.63 4.19 -2.17
CA MET A 101 5.45 3.29 -2.99
C MET A 101 6.90 3.26 -2.51
N GLU A 102 7.49 4.40 -2.17
CA GLU A 102 8.87 4.44 -1.65
C GLU A 102 9.00 3.64 -0.34
N VAL A 103 8.06 3.85 0.59
CA VAL A 103 8.05 3.17 1.90
C VAL A 103 7.82 1.66 1.75
N THR A 104 6.95 1.25 0.82
CA THR A 104 6.63 -0.16 0.60
C THR A 104 7.72 -0.88 -0.18
N ALA A 105 8.40 -0.22 -1.12
CA ALA A 105 9.59 -0.74 -1.78
C ALA A 105 10.73 -1.00 -0.78
N ASP A 106 10.98 -0.08 0.14
CA ASP A 106 11.98 -0.25 1.20
C ASP A 106 11.64 -1.45 2.10
N GLU A 107 10.40 -1.54 2.58
CA GLU A 107 9.95 -2.63 3.46
C GLU A 107 9.95 -4.00 2.75
N ARG A 108 9.62 -4.04 1.45
CA ARG A 108 9.68 -5.27 0.63
C ARG A 108 11.09 -5.85 0.60
N ASN A 109 12.11 -4.99 0.45
CA ASN A 109 13.50 -5.40 0.33
C ASN A 109 14.12 -5.77 1.69
N GLU A 110 13.51 -5.37 2.79
CA GLU A 110 14.07 -5.57 4.12
C GLU A 110 13.73 -6.96 4.70
N TYR A 111 14.77 -7.71 5.05
CA TYR A 111 14.65 -8.91 5.87
C TYR A 111 15.70 -8.84 6.98
N LEU A 112 15.36 -9.37 8.17
CA LEU A 112 16.29 -9.53 9.30
C LEU A 112 17.53 -10.41 8.98
N LEU A 113 17.75 -10.86 7.75
CA LEU A 113 18.95 -11.63 7.36
C LEU A 113 19.60 -11.14 6.06
N HIS A 114 19.01 -10.17 5.34
CA HIS A 114 19.51 -9.74 4.01
C HIS A 114 20.16 -8.37 3.96
N ALA A 115 19.95 -7.50 4.97
CA ALA A 115 20.89 -6.42 5.19
C ALA A 115 22.22 -7.09 5.50
N THR A 116 23.19 -7.00 4.57
CA THR A 116 24.51 -7.63 4.65
C THR A 116 24.97 -7.65 6.09
N ALA A 117 25.00 -8.84 6.69
CA ALA A 117 25.52 -9.00 8.03
C ALA A 117 26.87 -8.26 8.07
N PRO A 118 27.11 -7.42 9.09
CA PRO A 118 28.34 -6.64 9.15
C PRO A 118 29.51 -7.59 8.97
N ASP A 119 30.38 -7.34 7.98
CA ASP A 119 31.37 -8.28 7.44
C ASP A 119 32.08 -9.09 8.54
N LEU A 120 31.48 -10.22 8.94
CA LEU A 120 31.84 -10.98 10.15
C LEU A 120 33.22 -11.64 10.00
N ALA A 121 33.77 -11.61 8.79
CA ALA A 121 35.01 -12.28 8.42
C ALA A 121 36.28 -11.53 8.82
N THR A 122 36.23 -10.25 9.20
CA THR A 122 37.43 -9.42 9.45
C THR A 122 37.77 -9.16 10.92
N SER A 123 36.93 -9.57 11.88
CA SER A 123 37.15 -9.33 13.31
C SER A 123 37.15 -10.64 14.11
N SER A 124 38.30 -11.05 14.66
CA SER A 124 38.44 -12.30 15.45
C SER A 124 37.98 -12.20 16.91
N ALA A 125 37.49 -11.03 17.35
CA ALA A 125 37.04 -10.83 18.73
C ALA A 125 35.50 -10.95 18.80
N GLU A 126 35.02 -11.99 19.50
CA GLU A 126 33.58 -12.26 19.70
C GLU A 126 32.81 -11.03 20.23
N SER A 127 33.42 -10.23 21.11
CA SER A 127 32.81 -9.03 21.68
C SER A 127 32.61 -7.87 20.69
N VAL A 128 33.40 -7.82 19.61
CA VAL A 128 33.25 -6.83 18.53
C VAL A 128 32.15 -7.27 17.56
N ILE A 129 32.07 -8.58 17.30
CA ILE A 129 30.98 -9.19 16.52
C ILE A 129 29.64 -8.95 17.22
N GLU A 130 29.55 -9.24 18.52
CA GLU A 130 28.30 -9.11 19.28
C GLU A 130 27.76 -7.67 19.27
N LYS A 131 28.62 -6.68 19.51
CA LYS A 131 28.24 -5.25 19.45
C LYS A 131 27.82 -4.81 18.04
N SER A 132 28.47 -5.35 17.00
CA SER A 132 28.13 -5.04 15.61
C SER A 132 26.77 -5.59 15.22
N VAL A 133 26.47 -6.83 15.63
CA VAL A 133 25.15 -7.45 15.46
C VAL A 133 24.08 -6.70 16.27
N GLU A 134 24.35 -6.33 17.52
CA GLU A 134 23.40 -5.57 18.35
C GLU A 134 23.05 -4.21 17.73
N THR A 135 24.07 -3.50 17.24
CA THR A 135 23.88 -2.20 16.57
C THR A 135 23.07 -2.36 15.30
N TRP A 136 23.39 -3.39 14.49
CA TRP A 136 22.68 -3.71 13.27
C TRP A 136 21.19 -4.06 13.55
N ILE A 137 20.91 -4.92 14.54
CA ILE A 137 19.54 -5.25 14.97
C ILE A 137 18.80 -3.97 15.36
N LYS A 138 19.41 -3.11 16.18
CA LYS A 138 18.78 -1.85 16.63
C LYS A 138 18.43 -0.95 15.44
N THR A 139 19.34 -0.75 14.50
CA THR A 139 19.09 0.08 13.32
C THR A 139 17.99 -0.50 12.43
N SER A 140 18.01 -1.80 12.13
CA SER A 140 16.95 -2.45 11.33
C SER A 140 15.59 -2.42 12.03
N VAL A 141 15.54 -2.63 13.36
CA VAL A 141 14.28 -2.54 14.12
C VAL A 141 13.77 -1.11 14.14
N SER A 142 14.63 -0.11 14.31
CA SER A 142 14.24 1.31 14.26
C SER A 142 13.67 1.71 12.91
N GLY A 143 14.36 1.39 11.80
CA GLY A 143 13.86 1.67 10.46
C GLY A 143 12.50 1.03 10.18
N TRP A 144 12.34 -0.23 10.59
CA TRP A 144 11.04 -0.92 10.52
C TRP A 144 9.93 -0.22 11.31
N ILE A 145 10.21 0.23 12.54
CA ILE A 145 9.23 0.96 13.36
C ILE A 145 8.81 2.26 12.67
N GLU A 146 9.76 3.00 12.11
CA GLU A 146 9.52 4.26 11.38
C GLU A 146 8.66 4.03 10.14
N ASN A 147 9.01 3.07 9.29
CA ASN A 147 8.22 2.73 8.11
C ASN A 147 6.79 2.32 8.48
N ARG A 148 6.63 1.52 9.53
CA ARG A 148 5.31 1.13 10.01
C ARG A 148 4.50 2.31 10.57
N GLN A 149 5.16 3.30 11.15
CA GLN A 149 4.48 4.53 11.59
C GLN A 149 4.01 5.33 10.37
N LYS A 150 4.86 5.54 9.37
CA LYS A 150 4.47 6.20 8.12
C LYS A 150 3.26 5.54 7.46
N ILE A 151 3.25 4.21 7.36
CA ILE A 151 2.11 3.46 6.80
C ILE A 151 0.83 3.69 7.61
N ARG A 152 0.91 3.78 8.94
CA ARG A 152 -0.24 4.12 9.79
C ARG A 152 -0.72 5.54 9.52
N ASP A 153 0.21 6.48 9.44
CA ASP A 153 -0.10 7.88 9.22
C ASP A 153 -0.80 8.08 7.86
N PHE A 154 -0.36 7.38 6.81
CA PHE A 154 -1.05 7.36 5.50
C PHE A 154 -2.45 6.74 5.59
N LEU A 155 -2.60 5.62 6.30
CA LEU A 155 -3.92 5.01 6.47
C LEU A 155 -4.89 5.95 7.20
N ASP A 156 -4.40 6.71 8.17
CA ASP A 156 -5.22 7.66 8.91
C ASP A 156 -5.48 8.94 8.10
N SER A 157 -4.52 9.40 7.28
CA SER A 157 -4.75 10.54 6.37
C SER A 157 -5.90 10.23 5.40
N PHE A 158 -5.91 9.02 4.82
CA PHE A 158 -6.97 8.54 3.95
C PHE A 158 -8.37 8.57 4.60
N LYS A 159 -8.48 8.29 5.90
CA LYS A 159 -9.79 8.32 6.58
C LYS A 159 -10.26 9.73 6.93
N THR A 160 -9.33 10.69 7.02
CA THR A 160 -9.61 12.04 7.52
C THR A 160 -9.87 13.05 6.43
N GLN A 161 -9.31 12.85 5.23
CA GLN A 161 -9.46 13.75 4.08
C GLN A 161 -10.93 13.90 3.67
N ASP A 162 -11.36 15.16 3.50
CA ASP A 162 -12.74 15.51 3.16
C ASP A 162 -13.05 15.19 1.70
N GLU A 163 -12.01 15.15 0.85
CA GLU A 163 -12.07 14.79 -0.57
C GLU A 163 -12.58 13.36 -0.79
N PHE A 164 -12.43 12.50 0.23
CA PHE A 164 -12.87 11.10 0.23
C PHE A 164 -14.20 10.86 0.96
N LYS A 165 -14.82 11.91 1.52
CA LYS A 165 -16.16 11.82 2.12
C LYS A 165 -17.26 12.01 1.07
#